data_AF-A0A1X0XLS8-F1
#
_entry.id   AF-A0A1X0XLS8-F1
#
_cell.length_a   1.000
_cell.length_b   1.000
_cell.length_c   1.000
_cell.angle_alpha   90.00
_cell.angle_beta   90.00
_cell.angle_gamma   90.00
#
_symmetry.space_group_name_H-M   'P 1'
#
loop_
_entity.id
_entity.type
_entity.pdbx_description
1 polymer ?
#
loop_
_entity_poly.entity_id
_entity_poly.type
_entity_poly.pdbx_seq_one_letter_code
_entity_poly.pdbx_strand_id
1 'polypeptide(L)'
;ILPNGRTLRTHRGGSQLRRHDESLKQILRTGPDTTNEARQLFERLQPTLPILLANLVSLDQVAITFAPNIEQLLVLLPQGTQIMQALTAANRNTKQAYKGAYISFNLNLNLPPVCNTGFLPPQQVRVQSYEDYPNRPDGDLYCRIPQDAPFNVRGVRNTPCETKPGKRAPTVQMCESEENYVPLNDGTNWKGDPNATLSGQPVPQPRIPAAPTAQSNPPTPPANTPPPLAVAEYDPATGEYIGPDGKRYRQGDLAHSQNQEKTWQTLLTPPAG
;
A
#
# COMPACT_ATOMS: atom_id res chain seq x y z
N ILE A 1 -13.90 -65.67 -45.35
CA ILE A 1 -13.45 -64.35 -45.86
C ILE A 1 -12.65 -63.69 -44.73
N LEU A 2 -11.31 -63.74 -44.81
CA LEU A 2 -10.40 -62.81 -44.10
C LEU A 2 -10.49 -61.43 -44.79
N PRO A 3 -10.01 -60.29 -44.22
CA PRO A 3 -8.90 -60.12 -43.25
C PRO A 3 -9.23 -59.06 -42.14
N ASN A 4 -8.43 -58.69 -41.13
CA ASN A 4 -7.07 -58.16 -41.11
C ASN A 4 -6.58 -58.05 -39.65
N GLY A 5 -5.31 -58.38 -39.41
CA GLY A 5 -4.69 -58.37 -38.10
C GLY A 5 -4.45 -56.97 -37.52
N ARG A 6 -4.63 -56.84 -36.20
CA ARG A 6 -4.09 -55.72 -35.41
C ARG A 6 -2.81 -56.18 -34.73
N THR A 7 -1.69 -55.73 -35.30
CA THR A 7 -0.37 -55.77 -34.69
C THR A 7 -0.37 -54.94 -33.40
N LEU A 8 0.05 -55.58 -32.31
CA LEU A 8 0.40 -54.94 -31.05
C LEU A 8 1.52 -53.91 -31.29
N ARG A 9 1.19 -52.61 -31.26
CA ARG A 9 2.20 -51.54 -31.14
C ARG A 9 2.65 -51.43 -29.69
N THR A 10 3.44 -52.39 -29.23
CA THR A 10 4.40 -52.14 -28.14
C THR A 10 5.64 -51.56 -28.80
N HIS A 11 5.88 -50.25 -28.70
CA HIS A 11 7.23 -49.64 -28.70
C HIS A 11 7.11 -48.12 -28.73
N ARG A 12 7.17 -47.48 -27.56
CA ARG A 12 7.61 -46.07 -27.44
C ARG A 12 8.15 -45.67 -26.06
N GLY A 13 8.05 -46.52 -25.03
CA GLY A 13 8.67 -46.28 -23.72
C GLY A 13 10.14 -46.72 -23.63
N GLY A 14 10.44 -47.97 -24.01
CA GLY A 14 11.78 -48.55 -23.80
C GLY A 14 12.92 -47.91 -24.60
N SER A 15 12.65 -47.36 -25.80
CA SER A 15 13.66 -46.70 -26.62
C SER A 15 13.99 -45.28 -26.16
N GLN A 16 13.15 -44.65 -25.35
CA GLN A 16 13.41 -43.36 -24.71
C GLN A 16 14.23 -43.55 -23.43
N LEU A 17 13.87 -44.52 -22.59
CA LEU A 17 14.68 -44.88 -21.41
C LEU A 17 16.10 -45.28 -21.78
N ARG A 18 16.28 -46.09 -22.83
CA ARG A 18 17.63 -46.51 -23.28
C ARG A 18 18.46 -45.38 -23.90
N ARG A 19 17.82 -44.32 -24.41
CA ARG A 19 18.49 -43.12 -24.93
C ARG A 19 18.88 -42.12 -23.84
N HIS A 20 18.27 -42.20 -22.67
CA HIS A 20 18.52 -41.30 -21.54
C HIS A 20 19.07 -42.02 -20.29
N ASP A 21 19.60 -43.24 -20.46
CA ASP A 21 20.15 -44.06 -19.38
C ASP A 21 21.33 -43.37 -18.66
N GLU A 22 22.19 -42.68 -19.40
CA GLU A 22 23.29 -41.90 -18.82
C GLU A 22 22.80 -40.67 -18.04
N SER A 23 21.74 -39.99 -18.51
CA SER A 23 21.11 -38.88 -17.79
C SER A 23 20.44 -39.35 -16.50
N LEU A 24 19.83 -40.54 -16.51
CA LEU A 24 19.22 -41.16 -15.32
C LEU A 24 20.29 -41.58 -14.30
N LYS A 25 21.40 -42.18 -14.76
CA LYS A 25 22.56 -42.49 -13.89
C LYS A 25 23.18 -41.23 -13.30
N GLN A 26 23.24 -40.15 -14.06
CA GLN A 26 23.75 -38.87 -13.59
C GLN A 26 22.84 -38.26 -12.53
N ILE A 27 21.52 -38.27 -12.72
CA ILE A 27 20.56 -37.82 -11.71
C ILE A 27 20.61 -38.70 -10.45
N LEU A 28 20.80 -40.01 -10.58
CA LEU A 28 20.94 -40.92 -9.43
C LEU A 28 22.27 -40.75 -8.69
N ARG A 29 23.33 -40.30 -9.38
CA ARG A 29 24.64 -40.00 -8.78
C ARG A 29 24.71 -38.62 -8.13
N THR A 30 24.04 -37.62 -8.71
CA THR A 30 24.03 -36.22 -8.22
C THR A 30 22.83 -35.91 -7.32
N GLY A 31 21.80 -36.77 -7.33
CA GLY A 31 20.59 -36.67 -6.53
C GLY A 31 20.82 -36.63 -5.01
N PRO A 32 21.72 -37.44 -4.42
CA PRO A 32 21.98 -37.43 -2.98
C PRO A 32 22.54 -36.09 -2.49
N ASP A 33 23.48 -35.51 -3.23
CA ASP A 33 24.12 -34.24 -2.86
C ASP A 33 23.12 -33.10 -2.99
N THR A 34 22.46 -32.96 -4.15
CA THR A 34 21.42 -31.93 -4.39
C THR A 34 20.26 -31.97 -3.39
N THR A 35 19.92 -33.15 -2.88
CA THR A 35 18.90 -33.30 -1.82
C THR A 35 19.41 -32.84 -0.46
N ASN A 36 20.69 -33.06 -0.15
CA ASN A 36 21.31 -32.56 1.08
C ASN A 36 21.47 -31.03 1.06
N GLU A 37 21.86 -30.44 -0.08
CA GLU A 37 21.91 -28.99 -0.20
C GLU A 37 20.51 -28.36 -0.10
N ALA A 38 19.49 -28.97 -0.73
CA ALA A 38 18.11 -28.53 -0.59
C ALA A 38 17.62 -28.65 0.86
N ARG A 39 17.94 -29.75 1.55
CA ARG A 39 17.59 -29.93 2.97
C ARG A 39 18.27 -28.89 3.87
N GLN A 40 19.56 -28.63 3.67
CA GLN A 40 20.29 -27.60 4.41
C GLN A 40 19.78 -26.19 4.11
N LEU A 41 19.30 -25.93 2.89
CA LEU A 41 18.66 -24.67 2.55
C LEU A 41 17.31 -24.55 3.26
N PHE A 42 16.48 -25.60 3.25
CA PHE A 42 15.21 -25.61 3.96
C PHE A 42 15.39 -25.49 5.48
N GLU A 43 16.35 -26.18 6.10
CA GLU A 43 16.67 -26.05 7.53
C GLU A 43 17.15 -24.63 7.88
N ARG A 44 17.84 -23.94 6.97
CA ARG A 44 18.28 -22.54 7.15
C ARG A 44 17.17 -21.52 6.91
N LEU A 45 16.22 -21.81 6.02
CA LEU A 45 15.07 -20.94 5.73
C LEU A 45 13.90 -21.18 6.69
N GLN A 46 13.79 -22.35 7.31
CA GLN A 46 12.73 -22.71 8.25
C GLN A 46 12.49 -21.69 9.39
N PRO A 47 13.50 -20.99 9.95
CA PRO A 47 13.28 -20.00 11.00
C PRO A 47 12.66 -18.70 10.48
N THR A 48 12.96 -18.30 9.25
CA THR A 48 12.59 -16.99 8.68
C THR A 48 11.42 -17.07 7.72
N LEU A 49 11.26 -18.20 7.02
CA LEU A 49 10.20 -18.45 6.06
C LEU A 49 8.78 -18.33 6.66
N PRO A 50 8.47 -18.85 7.87
CA PRO A 50 7.15 -18.66 8.47
C PRO A 50 6.84 -17.20 8.79
N ILE A 51 7.86 -16.43 9.19
CA ILE A 51 7.73 -15.00 9.49
C ILE A 51 7.51 -14.20 8.20
N LEU A 52 8.31 -14.47 7.17
CA LEU A 52 8.13 -13.86 5.85
C LEU A 52 6.78 -14.22 5.24
N LEU A 53 6.35 -15.48 5.35
CA LEU A 53 5.03 -15.92 4.90
C LEU A 53 3.92 -15.26 5.70
N ALA A 54 4.02 -15.16 7.02
CA ALA A 54 3.03 -14.47 7.84
C ALA A 54 2.92 -12.97 7.49
N ASN A 55 4.06 -12.32 7.26
CA ASN A 55 4.13 -10.92 6.83
C ASN A 55 3.63 -10.73 5.39
N LEU A 56 3.86 -11.69 4.50
CA LEU A 56 3.33 -11.66 3.14
C LEU A 56 1.83 -11.95 3.10
N VAL A 57 1.32 -12.85 3.94
CA VAL A 57 -0.12 -13.15 4.04
C VAL A 57 -0.91 -11.95 4.54
N SER A 58 -0.38 -11.17 5.49
CA SER A 58 -1.05 -9.96 5.96
C SER A 58 -1.09 -8.85 4.89
N LEU A 59 -0.01 -8.70 4.11
CA LEU A 59 0.03 -7.78 2.98
C LEU A 59 -0.84 -8.24 1.81
N ASP A 60 -0.90 -9.55 1.56
CA ASP A 60 -1.71 -10.14 0.49
C ASP A 60 -3.20 -9.91 0.73
N GLN A 61 -3.68 -10.04 1.97
CA GLN A 61 -5.08 -9.73 2.30
C GLN A 61 -5.45 -8.27 2.01
N VAL A 62 -4.57 -7.32 2.30
CA VAL A 62 -4.78 -5.91 1.97
C VAL A 62 -4.73 -5.70 0.45
N ALA A 63 -3.74 -6.29 -0.22
CA ALA A 63 -3.58 -6.17 -1.67
C ALA A 63 -4.79 -6.73 -2.43
N ILE A 64 -5.35 -7.87 -2.00
CA ILE A 64 -6.56 -8.47 -2.56
C ILE A 64 -7.77 -7.59 -2.29
N THR A 65 -7.93 -7.08 -1.06
CA THR A 65 -9.06 -6.21 -0.69
C THR A 65 -9.07 -4.93 -1.53
N PHE A 66 -7.90 -4.35 -1.80
CA PHE A 66 -7.76 -3.10 -2.55
C PHE A 66 -7.38 -3.29 -4.03
N ALA A 67 -7.39 -4.53 -4.53
CA ALA A 67 -7.05 -4.83 -5.92
C ALA A 67 -7.88 -4.01 -6.93
N PRO A 68 -9.21 -3.84 -6.77
CA PRO A 68 -10.01 -3.00 -7.66
C PRO A 68 -9.53 -1.55 -7.72
N ASN A 69 -9.05 -1.00 -6.59
CA ASN A 69 -8.56 0.37 -6.51
C ASN A 69 -7.21 0.53 -7.20
N ILE A 70 -6.34 -0.48 -7.10
CA ILE A 70 -5.06 -0.51 -7.81
C ILE A 70 -5.29 -0.60 -9.31
N GLU A 71 -6.19 -1.50 -9.76
CA GLU A 71 -6.57 -1.59 -11.17
C GLU A 71 -7.13 -0.26 -11.68
N GLN A 72 -8.03 0.36 -10.93
CA GLN A 72 -8.58 1.68 -11.28
C GLN A 72 -7.47 2.73 -11.38
N LEU A 73 -6.54 2.77 -10.43
CA LEU A 73 -5.42 3.72 -10.47
C LEU A 73 -4.57 3.52 -11.73
N LEU A 74 -4.25 2.28 -12.09
CA LEU A 74 -3.48 1.96 -13.28
C LEU A 74 -4.20 2.32 -14.58
N VAL A 75 -5.52 2.12 -14.64
CA VAL A 75 -6.36 2.54 -15.78
C VAL A 75 -6.43 4.06 -15.91
N LEU A 76 -6.53 4.77 -14.78
CA LEU A 76 -6.61 6.24 -14.77
C LEU A 76 -5.25 6.93 -14.95
N LEU A 77 -4.14 6.24 -14.69
CA LEU A 77 -2.80 6.82 -14.70
C LEU A 77 -2.46 7.47 -16.05
N PRO A 78 -2.66 6.85 -17.24
CA PRO A 78 -2.44 7.51 -18.51
C PRO A 78 -3.25 8.80 -18.65
N GLN A 79 -4.54 8.79 -18.30
CA GLN A 79 -5.38 10.00 -18.37
C GLN A 79 -4.90 11.08 -17.39
N GLY A 80 -4.49 10.69 -16.18
CA GLY A 80 -3.88 11.59 -15.19
C GLY A 80 -2.63 12.28 -15.75
N THR A 81 -1.75 11.53 -16.43
CA THR A 81 -0.57 12.14 -17.07
C THR A 81 -0.96 13.13 -18.16
N GLN A 82 -2.01 12.85 -18.95
CA GLN A 82 -2.51 13.78 -19.97
C GLN A 82 -3.07 15.07 -19.36
N ILE A 83 -3.85 14.96 -18.28
CA ILE A 83 -4.36 16.13 -17.54
C ILE A 83 -3.19 16.98 -17.00
N MET A 84 -2.18 16.33 -16.43
CA MET A 84 -0.99 17.03 -15.93
C MET A 84 -0.18 17.68 -17.05
N GLN A 85 -0.08 17.06 -18.22
CA GLN A 85 0.53 17.67 -19.41
C GLN A 85 -0.25 18.89 -19.89
N ALA A 86 -1.59 18.88 -19.78
CA ALA A 86 -2.43 20.04 -20.13
C ALA A 86 -2.09 21.29 -19.30
N LEU A 87 -1.65 21.12 -18.05
CA LEU A 87 -1.21 22.24 -17.20
C LEU A 87 -0.03 23.01 -17.79
N THR A 88 0.80 22.40 -18.64
CA THR A 88 1.96 23.07 -19.25
C THR A 88 1.81 23.31 -20.75
N ALA A 89 0.78 22.73 -21.38
CA ALA A 89 0.55 22.78 -22.82
C ALA A 89 0.42 24.22 -23.35
N ALA A 90 -0.30 25.09 -22.65
CA ALA A 90 -0.47 26.49 -23.03
C ALA A 90 0.87 27.27 -23.01
N ASN A 91 1.84 26.85 -22.19
CA ASN A 91 3.15 27.49 -22.05
C ASN A 91 4.25 26.81 -22.89
N ARG A 92 3.92 25.78 -23.69
CA ARG A 92 4.91 24.86 -24.30
C ARG A 92 5.95 25.54 -25.21
N ASN A 93 5.67 26.74 -25.72
CA ASN A 93 6.56 27.51 -26.59
C ASN A 93 6.62 29.01 -26.24
N THR A 94 6.28 29.39 -25.00
CA THR A 94 6.36 30.80 -24.60
C THR A 94 7.81 31.21 -24.34
N LYS A 95 8.16 32.46 -24.70
CA LYS A 95 9.47 33.07 -24.44
C LYS A 95 9.47 33.77 -23.07
N GLN A 96 9.27 32.99 -22.01
CA GLN A 96 9.25 33.50 -20.63
C GLN A 96 10.52 33.07 -19.90
N ALA A 97 11.02 33.93 -19.00
CA ALA A 97 12.20 33.61 -18.17
C ALA A 97 11.95 32.42 -17.22
N TYR A 98 10.68 32.19 -16.84
CA TYR A 98 10.25 31.06 -16.00
C TYR A 98 9.14 30.27 -16.69
N LYS A 99 9.34 28.95 -16.84
CA LYS A 99 8.34 28.03 -17.41
C LYS A 99 7.61 27.31 -16.28
N GLY A 100 6.47 27.86 -15.87
CA GLY A 100 5.60 27.28 -14.84
C GLY A 100 4.35 26.61 -15.42
N ALA A 101 3.53 26.04 -14.53
CA ALA A 101 2.17 25.66 -14.86
C ALA A 101 1.39 26.88 -15.38
N TYR A 102 0.53 26.66 -16.37
CA TYR A 102 -0.42 27.64 -16.83
C TYR A 102 -1.47 27.84 -15.74
N ILE A 103 -1.47 29.03 -15.13
CA ILE A 103 -2.42 29.41 -14.10
C ILE A 103 -3.30 30.51 -14.69
N SER A 104 -4.60 30.23 -14.76
CA SER A 104 -5.62 31.21 -15.12
C SER A 104 -6.34 31.63 -13.85
N PHE A 105 -6.18 32.90 -13.44
CA PHE A 105 -6.92 33.48 -12.33
C PHE A 105 -8.32 33.88 -12.79
N ASN A 106 -9.21 32.90 -12.84
CA ASN A 106 -10.63 33.19 -12.93
C ASN A 106 -11.15 33.53 -11.53
N LEU A 107 -11.87 34.63 -11.42
CA LEU A 107 -12.44 35.09 -10.15
C LEU A 107 -13.64 34.21 -9.77
N ASN A 108 -13.35 33.01 -9.29
CA ASN A 108 -14.36 32.04 -8.87
C ASN A 108 -14.50 32.08 -7.34
N LEU A 109 -15.10 33.17 -6.84
CA LEU A 109 -15.28 33.38 -5.40
C LEU A 109 -16.33 32.41 -4.86
N ASN A 110 -15.86 31.39 -4.14
CA ASN A 110 -16.69 30.49 -3.34
C ASN A 110 -17.76 29.73 -4.15
N LEU A 111 -17.47 29.38 -5.41
CA LEU A 111 -18.33 28.54 -6.25
C LEU A 111 -17.54 27.34 -6.81
N PRO A 112 -17.82 26.10 -6.37
CA PRO A 112 -18.75 25.74 -5.30
C PRO A 112 -18.30 26.26 -3.93
N PRO A 113 -19.21 26.41 -2.96
CA PRO A 113 -18.85 26.90 -1.63
C PRO A 113 -17.87 25.94 -0.93
N VAL A 114 -16.95 26.52 -0.16
CA VAL A 114 -16.08 25.75 0.71
C VAL A 114 -16.91 25.09 1.82
N CYS A 115 -16.56 23.86 2.18
CA CYS A 115 -17.18 23.20 3.31
C CYS A 115 -16.40 23.51 4.59
N ASN A 116 -17.01 24.30 5.48
CA ASN A 116 -16.45 24.61 6.79
C ASN A 116 -17.03 23.69 7.90
N THR A 117 -18.07 22.91 7.61
CA THR A 117 -18.64 21.95 8.56
C THR A 117 -17.66 20.82 8.84
N GLY A 118 -17.32 20.61 10.12
CA GLY A 118 -16.36 19.58 10.54
C GLY A 118 -14.91 20.06 10.60
N PHE A 119 -14.69 21.37 10.41
CA PHE A 119 -13.40 22.03 10.63
C PHE A 119 -13.43 22.98 11.82
N LEU A 120 -12.24 23.37 12.29
CA LEU A 120 -12.10 24.30 13.41
C LEU A 120 -12.73 25.68 13.09
N PRO A 121 -13.30 26.36 14.09
CA PRO A 121 -13.74 27.75 13.95
C PRO A 121 -12.60 28.67 13.46
N PRO A 122 -12.92 29.73 12.70
CA PRO A 122 -11.92 30.71 12.26
C PRO A 122 -11.04 31.27 13.39
N GLN A 123 -11.57 31.41 14.61
CA GLN A 123 -10.82 31.90 15.77
C GLN A 123 -9.78 30.91 16.31
N GLN A 124 -9.90 29.62 15.98
CA GLN A 124 -8.92 28.58 16.33
C GLN A 124 -8.02 28.21 15.14
N VAL A 125 -8.33 28.69 13.93
CA VAL A 125 -7.47 28.52 12.76
C VAL A 125 -6.24 29.41 12.93
N ARG A 126 -5.06 28.85 12.64
CA ARG A 126 -3.80 29.57 12.76
C ARG A 126 -3.71 30.73 11.76
N VAL A 127 -3.12 31.83 12.22
CA VAL A 127 -2.85 33.01 11.39
C VAL A 127 -1.65 32.70 10.48
N GLN A 128 -1.71 33.16 9.23
CA GLN A 128 -0.69 32.90 8.20
C GLN A 128 0.68 33.55 8.51
N SER A 129 0.77 34.43 9.51
CA SER A 129 2.01 35.12 9.91
C SER A 129 2.87 34.32 10.89
N TYR A 130 2.41 33.17 11.36
CA TYR A 130 3.16 32.35 12.31
C TYR A 130 4.06 31.34 11.58
N GLU A 131 5.33 31.25 11.98
CA GLU A 131 6.36 30.42 11.33
C GLU A 131 6.74 29.16 12.14
N ASP A 132 6.04 28.87 13.24
CA ASP A 132 6.24 27.66 14.06
C ASP A 132 5.43 26.43 13.55
N TYR A 133 5.84 25.26 14.04
CA TYR A 133 5.33 23.95 13.62
C TYR A 133 4.72 23.18 14.80
N PRO A 134 3.52 23.54 15.28
CA PRO A 134 2.86 22.84 16.37
C PRO A 134 2.42 21.43 15.95
N ASN A 135 2.16 20.57 16.93
CA ASN A 135 1.47 19.31 16.68
C ASN A 135 0.07 19.56 16.12
N ARG A 136 -0.37 18.67 15.22
CA ARG A 136 -1.74 18.67 14.69
C ARG A 136 -2.73 18.41 15.84
N PRO A 137 -3.88 19.12 15.88
CA PRO A 137 -4.95 18.81 16.82
C PRO A 137 -5.36 17.34 16.76
N ASP A 138 -5.59 16.75 17.93
CA ASP A 138 -6.04 15.36 18.03
C ASP A 138 -7.42 15.18 17.42
N GLY A 139 -7.60 14.05 16.72
CA GLY A 139 -8.83 13.73 16.00
C GLY A 139 -8.78 13.99 14.50
N ASP A 140 -9.94 13.82 13.87
CA ASP A 140 -10.10 13.89 12.42
C ASP A 140 -10.87 15.15 12.01
N LEU A 141 -10.32 15.85 11.02
CA LEU A 141 -10.87 17.08 10.45
C LEU A 141 -11.21 16.81 8.99
N TYR A 142 -12.48 16.88 8.66
CA TYR A 142 -12.97 16.69 7.30
C TYR A 142 -14.36 17.31 7.14
N CYS A 143 -14.79 17.46 5.89
CA CYS A 143 -16.11 17.99 5.57
C CYS A 143 -17.21 17.04 6.04
N ARG A 144 -18.00 17.46 7.03
CA ARG A 144 -19.03 16.66 7.71
C ARG A 144 -20.48 17.04 7.37
N ILE A 145 -20.77 17.08 6.07
CA ILE A 145 -22.09 17.39 5.50
C ILE A 145 -22.72 16.12 4.91
N PRO A 146 -23.98 16.13 4.44
CA PRO A 146 -24.61 14.95 3.87
C PRO A 146 -23.80 14.36 2.70
N GLN A 147 -23.84 13.04 2.53
CA GLN A 147 -23.07 12.34 1.48
C GLN A 147 -23.56 12.70 0.07
N ASP A 148 -24.85 13.06 -0.06
CA ASP A 148 -25.54 13.50 -1.26
C ASP A 148 -25.46 15.02 -1.51
N ALA A 149 -24.71 15.77 -0.67
CA ALA A 149 -24.53 17.20 -0.88
C ALA A 149 -23.92 17.48 -2.27
N PRO A 150 -24.39 18.52 -2.98
CA PRO A 150 -24.02 18.77 -4.38
C PRO A 150 -22.58 19.28 -4.54
N PHE A 151 -21.86 19.53 -3.45
CA PHE A 151 -20.50 20.02 -3.42
C PHE A 151 -19.60 19.17 -2.51
N ASN A 152 -18.29 19.26 -2.72
CA ASN A 152 -17.29 18.45 -2.02
C ASN A 152 -17.58 16.94 -2.09
N VAL A 153 -18.11 16.47 -3.23
CA VAL A 153 -18.50 15.05 -3.47
C VAL A 153 -17.31 14.09 -3.42
N ARG A 154 -16.08 14.60 -3.65
CA ARG A 154 -14.82 13.85 -3.57
C ARG A 154 -14.17 13.88 -2.18
N GLY A 155 -14.88 14.39 -1.17
CA GLY A 155 -14.38 14.42 0.21
C GLY A 155 -14.41 13.03 0.86
N VAL A 156 -13.59 12.84 1.90
CA VAL A 156 -13.39 11.55 2.57
C VAL A 156 -14.67 10.89 3.10
N ARG A 157 -15.71 11.66 3.42
CA ARG A 157 -17.03 11.11 3.81
C ARG A 157 -17.65 10.17 2.77
N ASN A 158 -17.25 10.31 1.51
CA ASN A 158 -17.74 9.55 0.37
C ASN A 158 -16.76 8.46 -0.10
N THR A 159 -15.68 8.21 0.65
CA THR A 159 -14.75 7.12 0.35
C THR A 159 -15.48 5.77 0.48
N PRO A 160 -15.44 4.92 -0.56
CA PRO A 160 -15.98 3.55 -0.47
C PRO A 160 -15.25 2.73 0.61
N CYS A 161 -16.00 1.92 1.34
CA CYS A 161 -15.43 0.94 2.25
C CYS A 161 -15.20 -0.37 1.49
N GLU A 162 -13.95 -0.69 1.16
CA GLU A 162 -13.62 -1.87 0.34
C GLU A 162 -14.08 -3.19 0.96
N THR A 163 -14.05 -3.28 2.29
CA THR A 163 -14.50 -4.46 3.06
C THR A 163 -16.03 -4.57 3.17
N LYS A 164 -16.77 -3.49 2.91
CA LYS A 164 -18.24 -3.43 3.03
C LYS A 164 -18.88 -2.80 1.78
N PRO A 165 -19.22 -3.60 0.76
CA PRO A 165 -19.82 -3.12 -0.48
C PRO A 165 -21.06 -2.25 -0.24
N GLY A 166 -21.11 -1.08 -0.89
CA GLY A 166 -22.20 -0.11 -0.77
C GLY A 166 -22.09 0.84 0.43
N LYS A 167 -21.20 0.58 1.39
CA LYS A 167 -20.93 1.49 2.50
C LYS A 167 -19.87 2.54 2.11
N ARG A 168 -20.08 3.77 2.58
CA ARG A 168 -19.10 4.86 2.49
C ARG A 168 -18.89 5.46 3.86
N ALA A 169 -17.64 5.68 4.23
CA ALA A 169 -17.31 6.26 5.52
C ALA A 169 -15.99 7.06 5.47
N PRO A 170 -15.85 8.08 6.34
CA PRO A 170 -14.66 8.92 6.42
C PRO A 170 -13.46 8.25 7.08
N THR A 171 -13.64 7.17 7.83
CA THR A 171 -12.58 6.48 8.58
C THR A 171 -12.69 4.97 8.45
N VAL A 172 -11.55 4.27 8.58
CA VAL A 172 -11.51 2.80 8.55
C VAL A 172 -12.32 2.22 9.70
N GLN A 173 -12.24 2.81 10.89
CA GLN A 173 -13.01 2.36 12.05
C GLN A 173 -14.52 2.38 11.78
N MET A 174 -15.01 3.42 11.10
CA MET A 174 -16.41 3.50 10.71
C MET A 174 -16.73 2.58 9.54
N CYS A 175 -15.79 2.31 8.62
CA CYS A 175 -15.98 1.27 7.61
C CYS A 175 -16.19 -0.11 8.25
N GLU A 176 -15.35 -0.48 9.22
CA GLU A 176 -15.41 -1.79 9.88
C GLU A 176 -16.57 -1.93 10.89
N SER A 177 -17.15 -0.83 11.38
CA SER A 177 -18.30 -0.87 12.30
C SER A 177 -19.64 -1.09 11.57
N GLU A 178 -20.72 -1.33 12.31
CA GLU A 178 -22.09 -1.34 11.78
C GLU A 178 -22.71 0.06 11.72
N GLU A 179 -22.02 1.07 12.23
CA GLU A 179 -22.51 2.45 12.26
C GLU A 179 -22.40 3.11 10.89
N ASN A 180 -23.43 3.86 10.51
CA ASN A 180 -23.38 4.67 9.30
C ASN A 180 -22.88 6.08 9.58
N TYR A 181 -22.33 6.70 8.55
CA TYR A 181 -21.95 8.11 8.60
C TYR A 181 -23.18 8.98 8.90
N VAL A 182 -23.06 9.83 9.93
CA VAL A 182 -24.09 10.82 10.30
C VAL A 182 -23.51 12.21 10.07
N PRO A 183 -24.14 13.05 9.22
CA PRO A 183 -23.68 14.41 8.98
C PRO A 183 -23.86 15.30 10.21
N LEU A 184 -22.98 16.29 10.35
CA LEU A 184 -23.01 17.25 11.46
C LEU A 184 -24.12 18.30 11.27
N ASN A 185 -24.37 18.68 10.02
CA ASN A 185 -25.46 19.54 9.56
C ASN A 185 -25.72 19.33 8.05
N ASP A 186 -26.58 20.17 7.46
CA ASP A 186 -26.95 20.18 6.04
C ASP A 186 -25.86 20.78 5.10
N GLY A 187 -24.77 21.33 5.65
CA GLY A 187 -23.64 21.88 4.91
C GLY A 187 -23.76 23.33 4.48
N THR A 188 -24.83 24.03 4.84
CA THR A 188 -25.04 25.43 4.40
C THR A 188 -24.36 26.45 5.32
N ASN A 189 -23.98 26.06 6.53
CA ASN A 189 -23.48 26.98 7.56
C ASN A 189 -22.35 26.34 8.40
N TRP A 190 -21.43 27.17 8.90
CA TRP A 190 -20.56 26.77 10.01
C TRP A 190 -21.43 26.62 11.27
N LYS A 191 -21.50 25.42 11.86
CA LYS A 191 -22.37 25.19 13.03
C LYS A 191 -21.68 25.57 14.33
N GLY A 192 -22.00 26.77 14.79
CA GLY A 192 -22.47 27.11 16.13
C GLY A 192 -21.69 26.55 17.32
N ASP A 193 -20.78 27.38 17.82
CA ASP A 193 -19.86 27.26 18.97
C ASP A 193 -18.50 26.58 18.66
N PRO A 194 -17.40 26.97 19.34
CA PRO A 194 -16.05 26.52 18.98
C PRO A 194 -15.82 25.00 19.04
N ASN A 195 -16.76 24.25 19.62
CA ASN A 195 -16.67 22.83 19.92
C ASN A 195 -17.79 21.99 19.26
N ALA A 196 -18.65 22.60 18.43
CA ALA A 196 -19.82 21.98 17.79
C ALA A 196 -20.81 21.29 18.77
N THR A 197 -20.94 21.78 20.00
CA THR A 197 -21.72 21.14 21.09
C THR A 197 -23.21 21.02 20.76
N LEU A 198 -23.76 21.96 19.98
CA LEU A 198 -25.16 21.99 19.57
C LEU A 198 -25.53 20.93 18.50
N SER A 199 -24.55 20.17 18.00
CA SER A 199 -24.74 19.13 16.99
C SER A 199 -24.70 17.71 17.52
N GLY A 200 -24.37 17.54 18.81
CA GLY A 200 -24.24 16.24 19.43
C GLY A 200 -23.00 15.46 19.00
N GLN A 201 -22.11 16.03 18.17
CA GLN A 201 -20.83 15.41 17.80
C GLN A 201 -19.71 16.45 17.87
N PRO A 202 -18.52 16.11 18.43
CA PRO A 202 -17.44 17.08 18.62
C PRO A 202 -16.64 17.29 17.33
N VAL A 203 -15.94 18.43 17.25
CA VAL A 203 -14.99 18.79 16.18
C VAL A 203 -13.66 19.20 16.82
N PRO A 204 -12.51 18.58 16.48
CA PRO A 204 -12.33 17.44 15.57
C PRO A 204 -13.11 16.19 15.97
N GLN A 205 -13.41 15.30 15.02
CA GLN A 205 -14.03 14.02 15.38
C GLN A 205 -13.02 13.20 16.18
N PRO A 206 -13.37 12.65 17.35
CA PRO A 206 -12.45 11.87 18.15
C PRO A 206 -12.19 10.59 17.37
N ARG A 207 -10.92 10.21 17.24
CA ARG A 207 -10.59 8.89 16.75
C ARG A 207 -11.08 7.90 17.79
N ILE A 208 -12.07 7.11 17.44
CA ILE A 208 -12.39 5.92 18.23
C ILE A 208 -11.10 5.09 18.19
N PRO A 209 -10.55 4.67 19.35
CA PRO A 209 -9.42 3.76 19.33
C PRO A 209 -9.81 2.60 18.43
N ALA A 210 -8.99 2.33 17.41
CA ALA A 210 -9.16 1.13 16.63
C ALA A 210 -9.34 -0.04 17.61
N ALA A 211 -10.24 -0.98 17.33
CA ALA A 211 -10.15 -2.30 17.95
C ALA A 211 -8.66 -2.67 17.96
N PRO A 212 -8.08 -3.04 19.11
CA PRO A 212 -6.69 -2.78 19.41
C PRO A 212 -5.78 -3.29 18.29
N THR A 213 -5.34 -2.38 17.42
CA THR A 213 -4.06 -2.55 16.75
C THR A 213 -3.05 -2.23 17.84
N ALA A 214 -2.65 -3.28 18.56
CA ALA A 214 -1.60 -3.32 19.57
C ALA A 214 -1.15 -1.92 20.05
N GLN A 215 -1.88 -1.37 21.00
CA GLN A 215 -1.36 -0.26 21.80
C GLN A 215 -0.02 -0.69 22.40
N SER A 216 0.92 0.23 22.35
CA SER A 216 2.30 0.19 22.80
C SER A 216 2.49 0.06 24.32
N ASN A 217 1.73 -0.82 24.98
CA ASN A 217 2.00 -1.27 26.34
C ASN A 217 2.10 -2.79 26.33
N PRO A 218 3.20 -3.40 26.78
CA PRO A 218 3.46 -4.82 26.58
C PRO A 218 2.45 -5.68 27.36
N PRO A 219 1.54 -6.42 26.69
CA PRO A 219 0.87 -7.54 27.31
C PRO A 219 1.84 -8.72 27.22
N THR A 220 1.95 -9.50 28.29
CA THR A 220 2.70 -10.75 28.30
C THR A 220 2.20 -11.62 27.13
N PRO A 221 3.06 -11.98 26.16
CA PRO A 221 2.57 -12.58 24.92
C PRO A 221 2.08 -14.01 25.17
N PRO A 222 0.86 -14.40 24.76
CA PRO A 222 0.55 -15.79 24.50
C PRO A 222 1.48 -16.30 23.39
N ALA A 223 1.87 -17.57 23.46
CA ALA A 223 3.01 -18.16 22.74
C ALA A 223 2.98 -18.12 21.18
N ASN A 224 1.98 -17.52 20.53
CA ASN A 224 1.75 -17.58 19.09
C ASN A 224 1.41 -16.23 18.42
N THR A 225 1.96 -15.10 18.88
CA THR A 225 1.84 -13.83 18.13
C THR A 225 2.88 -13.77 17.00
N PRO A 226 2.52 -13.42 15.75
CA PRO A 226 3.52 -13.16 14.70
C PRO A 226 4.47 -12.03 15.16
N PRO A 227 5.77 -12.09 14.85
CA PRO A 227 6.68 -11.04 15.25
C PRO A 227 6.27 -9.71 14.59
N PRO A 228 6.42 -8.58 15.31
CA PRO A 228 6.03 -7.27 14.79
C PRO A 228 6.78 -6.94 13.50
N LEU A 229 6.07 -6.36 12.53
CA LEU A 229 6.64 -5.77 11.34
C LEU A 229 7.50 -4.56 11.75
N ALA A 230 8.82 -4.70 11.66
CA ALA A 230 9.75 -3.59 11.83
C ALA A 230 9.99 -2.92 10.47
N VAL A 231 9.67 -1.63 10.36
CA VAL A 231 9.97 -0.80 9.19
C VAL A 231 11.20 0.04 9.51
N ALA A 232 12.21 -0.02 8.63
CA ALA A 232 13.42 0.77 8.73
C ALA A 232 13.54 1.71 7.53
N GLU A 233 14.03 2.93 7.77
CA GLU A 233 14.35 3.86 6.69
C GLU A 233 15.69 3.47 6.08
N TYR A 234 15.70 3.26 4.76
CA TYR A 234 16.84 2.82 3.98
C TYR A 234 17.36 3.97 3.12
N ASP A 235 18.67 4.26 3.21
CA ASP A 235 19.34 5.24 2.38
C ASP A 235 19.90 4.56 1.10
N PRO A 236 19.34 4.82 -0.09
CA PRO A 236 19.77 4.18 -1.33
C PRO A 236 21.14 4.64 -1.85
N ALA A 237 21.68 5.77 -1.35
CA ALA A 237 22.99 6.27 -1.74
C ALA A 237 24.13 5.55 -0.99
N THR A 238 23.92 5.26 0.29
CA THR A 238 24.93 4.60 1.15
C THR A 238 24.68 3.10 1.34
N GLY A 239 23.44 2.67 1.11
CA GLY A 239 22.95 1.33 1.38
C GLY A 239 22.67 1.08 2.86
N GLU A 240 22.59 2.11 3.70
CA GLU A 240 22.48 1.96 5.14
C GLU A 240 21.02 1.99 5.63
N TYR A 241 20.73 1.24 6.68
CA TYR A 241 19.47 1.28 7.41
C TYR A 241 19.68 1.03 8.91
N ILE A 242 18.73 1.42 9.75
CA ILE A 242 18.76 1.14 11.19
C ILE A 242 17.80 0.01 11.49
N GLY A 243 18.31 -1.08 12.06
CA GLY A 243 17.51 -2.24 12.45
C GLY A 243 16.63 -1.95 13.68
N PRO A 244 15.63 -2.81 13.95
CA PRO A 244 14.79 -2.69 15.14
C PRO A 244 15.56 -2.80 16.48
N ASP A 245 16.81 -3.27 16.45
CA ASP A 245 17.74 -3.29 17.57
C ASP A 245 18.53 -1.97 17.74
N GLY A 246 18.23 -0.95 16.93
CA GLY A 246 18.89 0.35 16.94
C GLY A 246 20.29 0.35 16.34
N LYS A 247 20.76 -0.78 15.79
CA LYS A 247 22.08 -0.85 15.14
C LYS A 247 21.98 -0.45 13.68
N ARG A 248 23.04 0.17 13.19
CA ARG A 248 23.20 0.50 11.78
C ARG A 248 23.67 -0.74 11.01
N TYR A 249 22.96 -1.06 9.94
CA TYR A 249 23.28 -2.12 8.99
C TYR A 249 23.50 -1.51 7.61
N ARG A 250 24.22 -2.23 6.76
CA ARG A 250 24.47 -1.84 5.38
C ARG A 250 24.11 -2.98 4.43
N GLN A 251 23.24 -2.71 3.48
CA GLN A 251 22.77 -3.61 2.43
C GLN A 251 23.24 -3.09 1.05
N GLY A 252 24.40 -3.56 0.61
CA GLY A 252 25.07 -3.06 -0.62
C GLY A 252 24.51 -3.59 -1.94
N ASP A 253 23.73 -4.67 -1.89
CA ASP A 253 23.03 -5.29 -3.02
C ASP A 253 21.81 -4.49 -3.50
N LEU A 254 21.30 -3.56 -2.70
CA LEU A 254 20.20 -2.66 -3.10
C LEU A 254 20.66 -1.22 -3.33
N ALA A 255 21.90 -0.89 -2.99
CA ALA A 255 22.48 0.43 -3.22
C ALA A 255 22.79 0.62 -4.72
N HIS A 256 22.82 1.88 -5.18
CA HIS A 256 23.28 2.24 -6.53
C HIS A 256 24.80 1.99 -6.68
N SER A 257 25.21 0.72 -6.68
CA SER A 257 26.55 0.30 -7.06
C SER A 257 26.66 0.34 -8.58
N GLN A 258 27.43 1.30 -9.09
CA GLN A 258 27.54 1.61 -10.52
C GLN A 258 28.23 0.55 -11.40
N ASN A 259 28.55 -0.68 -10.97
CA ASN A 259 29.43 -1.54 -11.77
C ASN A 259 29.24 -3.07 -11.72
N GLN A 260 28.05 -3.60 -11.39
CA GLN A 260 27.80 -5.04 -11.57
C GLN A 260 26.41 -5.29 -12.18
N GLU A 261 26.40 -5.92 -13.36
CA GLU A 261 25.19 -6.55 -13.91
C GLU A 261 24.73 -7.63 -12.93
N LYS A 262 23.66 -7.36 -12.19
CA LYS A 262 23.07 -8.30 -11.24
C LYS A 262 22.19 -9.27 -12.00
N THR A 263 22.63 -10.51 -12.15
CA THR A 263 21.78 -11.60 -12.62
C THR A 263 20.89 -12.10 -11.47
N TRP A 264 19.71 -12.64 -11.76
CA TRP A 264 18.79 -13.14 -10.72
C TRP A 264 19.41 -14.26 -9.89
N GLN A 265 20.35 -15.02 -10.47
CA GLN A 265 21.09 -16.07 -9.80
C GLN A 265 21.96 -15.52 -8.66
N THR A 266 22.51 -14.31 -8.83
CA THR A 266 23.37 -13.66 -7.84
C THR A 266 22.58 -13.15 -6.62
N LEU A 267 21.26 -12.98 -6.75
CA LEU A 267 20.36 -12.66 -5.63
C LEU A 267 20.05 -13.87 -4.74
N LEU A 268 20.30 -15.08 -5.24
CA LEU A 268 20.03 -16.35 -4.53
C LEU A 268 21.29 -16.98 -3.91
N THR A 269 22.45 -16.40 -4.17
CA THR A 269 23.74 -16.83 -3.61
C THR A 269 24.26 -15.79 -2.65
N PRO A 270 24.74 -16.16 -1.44
CA PRO A 270 25.28 -15.20 -0.50
C PRO A 270 26.49 -14.45 -1.12
N PRO A 271 26.72 -13.18 -0.74
CA PRO A 271 27.91 -12.46 -1.17
C PRO A 271 29.17 -13.19 -0.73
N ALA A 272 30.17 -13.28 -1.62
CA ALA A 272 31.52 -13.61 -1.20
C ALA A 272 31.98 -12.50 -0.25
N GLY A 273 32.41 -12.89 0.96
CA GLY A 273 32.57 -12.02 2.12
C GLY A 273 33.47 -10.81 1.96
#